data_AF-A0A176S0B0-F1
#
_entry.id   AF-A0A176S0B0-F1
#
_cell.length_a   1.000
_cell.length_b   1.000
_cell.length_c   1.000
_cell.angle_alpha   90.00
_cell.angle_beta   90.00
_cell.angle_gamma   90.00
#
_symmetry.space_group_name_H-M   'P 1'
#
loop_
_entity.id
_entity.type
_entity.pdbx_description
1 polymer ?
#
loop_
_entity_poly.entity_id
_entity_poly.type
_entity_poly.pdbx_seq_one_letter_code
_entity_poly.pdbx_strand_id
1 'polypeptide(L)'
;YVGELPTIKPEFSDELKTLLSWADQIAQLKVMANADTPDAAQQAVEYGAMGIGLCRTERMFNDADRLPIVVDMILAATQEARQAALDKLLPIQRNDFKALFKTLSPRPVTVRLLDPPLHEFLPTEMELTDELENLRQLRGTVKGVANLLSSIRLSQTNPNELPTPLPAPFDEMGEEMVNEVITKKERMLRKVRELYEVNPMLGHRGVRLGITYPEIYAMQIRACL
;
A
#
# COMPACT_ATOMS: atom_id res chain seq x y z
N TYR A 1 -21.04 0.89 26.85
CA TYR A 1 -20.31 1.36 28.03
C TYR A 1 -19.78 2.75 27.74
N VAL A 2 -19.75 3.65 28.73
CA VAL A 2 -19.10 4.96 28.59
C VAL A 2 -17.62 4.77 28.92
N GLY A 3 -16.73 5.04 27.95
CA GLY A 3 -15.28 4.82 28.06
C GLY A 3 -14.78 3.50 27.48
N GLU A 4 -13.46 3.32 27.45
CA GLU A 4 -12.81 2.05 27.07
C GLU A 4 -12.75 1.11 28.27
N LEU A 5 -13.33 -0.08 28.13
CA LEU A 5 -13.18 -1.13 29.13
C LEU A 5 -11.88 -1.90 28.87
N PRO A 6 -11.06 -2.17 29.90
CA PRO A 6 -9.86 -2.96 29.75
C PRO A 6 -10.22 -4.38 29.32
N THR A 7 -9.54 -4.89 28.29
CA THR A 7 -9.70 -6.26 27.82
C THR A 7 -8.56 -7.14 28.32
N ILE A 8 -8.86 -8.42 28.52
CA ILE A 8 -7.86 -9.46 28.83
C ILE A 8 -7.68 -10.34 27.60
N LYS A 9 -6.45 -10.81 27.38
CA LYS A 9 -6.24 -11.84 26.37
C LYS A 9 -6.92 -13.14 26.83
N PRO A 10 -7.67 -13.83 25.95
CA PRO A 10 -8.29 -15.10 26.31
C PRO A 10 -7.22 -16.17 26.52
N GLU A 11 -7.31 -16.89 27.63
CA GLU A 11 -6.44 -18.01 27.96
C GLU A 11 -7.20 -19.33 27.80
N PHE A 12 -6.52 -20.37 27.30
CA PHE A 12 -7.08 -21.70 27.17
C PHE A 12 -6.99 -22.42 28.52
N SER A 13 -8.14 -22.74 29.11
CA SER A 13 -8.18 -23.63 30.28
C SER A 13 -7.72 -25.04 29.90
N ASP A 14 -7.22 -25.80 30.87
CA ASP A 14 -6.73 -27.15 30.62
C ASP A 14 -7.86 -28.13 30.25
N GLU A 15 -9.09 -27.86 30.71
CA GLU A 15 -10.28 -28.60 30.30
C GLU A 15 -10.58 -28.38 28.81
N LEU A 16 -10.46 -27.14 28.33
CA LEU A 16 -10.66 -26.82 26.92
C LEU A 16 -9.61 -27.50 26.04
N LYS A 17 -8.34 -27.51 26.46
CA LYS A 17 -7.28 -28.26 25.74
C LYS A 17 -7.59 -29.75 25.66
N THR A 18 -8.07 -30.33 26.76
CA THR A 18 -8.45 -31.75 26.81
C THR A 18 -9.59 -32.04 25.84
N LEU A 19 -10.64 -31.21 25.84
CA LEU A 19 -11.77 -31.34 24.92
C LEU A 19 -11.34 -31.23 23.46
N LEU A 20 -10.52 -30.24 23.12
CA LEU A 20 -10.00 -30.05 21.76
C LEU A 20 -9.13 -31.24 21.32
N SER A 21 -8.35 -31.83 22.24
CA SER A 21 -7.56 -33.03 21.93
C SER A 21 -8.42 -34.23 21.56
N TRP A 22 -9.60 -34.41 22.19
CA TRP A 22 -10.55 -35.45 21.81
C TRP A 22 -11.21 -35.16 20.46
N ALA A 23 -11.52 -33.89 20.20
CA ALA A 23 -12.04 -33.47 18.90
C ALA A 23 -11.03 -33.77 17.78
N ASP A 24 -9.75 -33.44 17.98
CA ASP A 24 -8.68 -33.68 17.01
C ASP A 24 -8.44 -35.17 16.72
N GLN A 25 -8.69 -36.06 17.68
CA GLN A 25 -8.57 -37.52 17.48
C GLN A 25 -9.65 -38.10 16.56
N ILE A 26 -10.84 -37.49 16.54
CA ILE A 26 -11.99 -37.96 15.78
C ILE A 26 -12.12 -37.21 14.45
N ALA A 27 -11.64 -35.96 14.39
CA ALA A 27 -11.75 -35.09 13.24
C ALA A 27 -11.04 -35.68 12.01
N GLN A 28 -11.75 -35.70 10.88
CA GLN A 28 -11.18 -36.06 9.58
C GLN A 28 -10.65 -34.82 8.83
N LEU A 29 -11.25 -33.65 9.08
CA LEU A 29 -10.88 -32.39 8.45
C LEU A 29 -9.72 -31.75 9.22
N LYS A 30 -8.72 -31.28 8.47
CA LYS A 30 -7.65 -30.45 9.03
C LYS A 30 -8.14 -29.03 9.20
N VAL A 31 -7.79 -28.41 10.33
CA VAL A 31 -8.07 -27.00 10.58
C VAL A 31 -6.86 -26.17 10.19
N MET A 32 -7.04 -25.34 9.16
CA MET A 32 -6.03 -24.42 8.64
C MET A 32 -6.43 -22.99 9.00
N ALA A 33 -5.47 -22.11 9.19
CA ALA A 33 -5.75 -20.69 9.45
C ALA A 33 -5.60 -19.81 8.22
N ASN A 34 -6.27 -18.66 8.24
CA ASN A 34 -6.02 -17.56 7.32
C ASN A 34 -5.14 -16.56 8.05
N ALA A 35 -3.88 -16.41 7.62
CA ALA A 35 -2.94 -15.50 8.25
C ALA A 35 -1.94 -14.98 7.21
N ASP A 36 -1.67 -13.68 7.29
CA ASP A 36 -0.86 -12.95 6.30
C ASP A 36 0.44 -12.39 6.92
N THR A 37 0.55 -12.39 8.26
CA THR A 37 1.72 -11.90 9.01
C THR A 37 2.30 -13.01 9.91
N PRO A 38 3.61 -12.95 10.23
CA PRO A 38 4.24 -13.91 11.13
C PRO A 38 3.56 -14.01 12.50
N ASP A 39 3.15 -12.88 13.08
CA ASP A 39 2.51 -12.85 14.40
C ASP A 39 1.13 -13.50 14.38
N ALA A 40 0.32 -13.23 13.35
CA ALA A 40 -0.99 -13.87 13.18
C ALA A 40 -0.84 -15.37 12.92
N ALA A 41 0.17 -15.76 12.15
CA ALA A 41 0.49 -17.16 11.90
C ALA A 41 0.93 -17.90 13.16
N GLN A 42 1.75 -17.27 14.01
CA GLN A 42 2.17 -17.80 15.30
C GLN A 42 0.98 -17.99 16.24
N GLN A 43 0.12 -16.97 16.37
CA GLN A 43 -1.07 -17.05 17.19
C GLN A 43 -2.04 -18.16 16.71
N ALA A 44 -2.19 -18.30 15.39
CA ALA A 44 -3.01 -19.37 14.83
C ALA A 44 -2.48 -20.77 15.20
N VAL A 45 -1.15 -20.94 15.18
CA VAL A 45 -0.50 -22.18 15.61
C VAL A 45 -0.71 -22.44 17.10
N GLU A 46 -0.63 -21.42 17.95
CA GLU A 46 -0.92 -21.52 19.39
C GLU A 46 -2.36 -21.98 19.67
N TYR A 47 -3.29 -21.63 18.79
CA TYR A 47 -4.69 -22.07 18.84
C TYR A 47 -4.95 -23.43 18.15
N GLY A 48 -3.90 -24.13 17.70
CA GLY A 48 -4.00 -25.48 17.15
C GLY A 48 -4.10 -25.56 15.62
N ALA A 49 -3.90 -24.47 14.89
CA ALA A 49 -3.89 -24.52 13.43
C ALA A 49 -2.80 -25.48 12.91
N MET A 50 -3.19 -26.34 11.96
CA MET A 50 -2.32 -27.34 11.35
C MET A 50 -1.46 -26.77 10.21
N GLY A 51 -1.59 -25.47 9.95
CA GLY A 51 -0.85 -24.69 8.96
C GLY A 51 -1.70 -23.52 8.47
N ILE A 52 -1.24 -22.86 7.41
CA ILE A 52 -1.94 -21.72 6.81
C ILE A 52 -2.61 -22.17 5.51
N GLY A 53 -3.93 -22.08 5.47
CA GLY A 53 -4.75 -22.45 4.30
C GLY A 53 -4.91 -21.31 3.30
N LEU A 54 -4.69 -20.07 3.76
CA LEU A 54 -4.73 -18.88 2.92
C LEU A 54 -3.83 -17.78 3.52
N CYS A 55 -2.76 -17.46 2.81
CA CYS A 55 -1.95 -16.26 3.00
C CYS A 55 -2.20 -15.31 1.82
N ARG A 56 -2.75 -14.14 2.10
CA ARG A 56 -3.13 -13.10 1.14
C ARG A 56 -1.98 -12.13 0.92
N THR A 57 -1.37 -12.18 -0.26
CA THR A 57 -0.21 -11.33 -0.58
C THR A 57 -0.57 -9.85 -0.66
N GLU A 58 -1.81 -9.49 -0.96
CA GLU A 58 -2.27 -8.10 -1.03
C GLU A 58 -2.14 -7.35 0.30
N ARG A 59 -2.28 -8.05 1.43
CA ARG A 59 -2.10 -7.44 2.76
C ARG A 59 -0.65 -7.08 3.04
N MET A 60 0.29 -7.78 2.40
CA MET A 60 1.72 -7.49 2.48
C MET A 60 2.10 -6.22 1.69
N PHE A 61 1.21 -5.67 0.88
CA PHE A 61 1.47 -4.48 0.07
C PHE A 61 0.95 -3.18 0.69
N ASN A 62 0.09 -3.28 1.71
CA ASN A 62 -0.61 -2.14 2.30
C ASN A 62 0.20 -1.39 3.38
N ASP A 63 1.40 -1.86 3.72
CA ASP A 63 2.28 -1.13 4.63
C ASP A 63 2.68 0.22 4.00
N ALA A 64 2.78 1.25 4.84
CA ALA A 64 3.02 2.63 4.43
C ALA A 64 4.27 2.81 3.55
N ASP A 65 5.31 2.00 3.80
CA ASP A 65 6.58 2.06 3.07
C ASP A 65 6.51 1.39 1.68
N ARG A 66 5.53 0.52 1.47
CA ARG A 66 5.41 -0.35 0.28
C ARG A 66 4.39 0.19 -0.72
N LEU A 67 3.34 0.81 -0.21
CA LEU A 67 2.28 1.40 -1.02
C LEU A 67 2.83 2.34 -2.12
N PRO A 68 3.82 3.22 -1.87
CA PRO A 68 4.41 4.06 -2.93
C PRO A 68 5.03 3.26 -4.07
N ILE A 69 5.68 2.12 -3.78
CA ILE A 69 6.31 1.25 -4.78
C ILE A 69 5.23 0.58 -5.65
N VAL A 70 4.13 0.16 -5.03
CA VAL A 70 2.99 -0.44 -5.72
C VAL A 70 2.28 0.59 -6.60
N VAL A 71 2.11 1.82 -6.12
CA VAL A 71 1.57 2.93 -6.92
C VAL A 71 2.48 3.22 -8.11
N ASP A 72 3.80 3.26 -7.93
CA ASP A 72 4.75 3.45 -9.04
C ASP A 72 4.64 2.33 -10.09
N MET A 73 4.48 1.08 -9.65
CA MET A 73 4.22 -0.07 -10.52
C MET A 73 2.92 0.10 -11.33
N ILE A 74 1.84 0.58 -10.71
CA ILE A 74 0.54 0.78 -11.37
C ILE A 74 0.59 1.93 -12.38
N LEU A 75 1.33 3.00 -12.06
CA LEU A 75 1.48 4.17 -12.93
C LEU A 75 2.50 3.97 -14.06
N ALA A 76 3.29 2.90 -14.02
CA ALA A 76 4.30 2.58 -15.03
C ALA A 76 3.67 2.44 -16.43
N ALA A 77 4.22 3.17 -17.40
CA ALA A 77 3.74 3.19 -18.79
C ALA A 77 4.33 2.05 -19.64
N THR A 78 5.48 1.50 -19.24
CA THR A 78 6.16 0.41 -19.95
C THR A 78 6.39 -0.77 -19.02
N GLN A 79 6.61 -1.94 -19.60
CA GLN A 79 6.92 -3.15 -18.86
C GLN A 79 8.24 -3.02 -18.10
N GLU A 80 9.25 -2.36 -18.67
CA GLU A 80 10.55 -2.15 -18.03
C GLU A 80 10.43 -1.26 -16.79
N ALA A 81 9.63 -0.19 -16.87
CA ALA A 81 9.37 0.67 -15.73
C ALA A 81 8.59 -0.07 -14.63
N ARG A 82 7.65 -0.95 -15.01
CA ARG A 82 6.91 -1.79 -14.07
C ARG A 82 7.84 -2.80 -13.40
N GLN A 83 8.72 -3.44 -14.16
CA GLN A 83 9.71 -4.38 -13.65
C GLN A 83 10.67 -3.70 -12.66
N ALA A 84 11.11 -2.48 -12.93
CA ALA A 84 11.96 -1.73 -12.01
C ALA A 84 11.27 -1.44 -10.66
N ALA A 85 9.96 -1.20 -10.65
CA ALA A 85 9.19 -1.08 -9.41
C ALA A 85 9.04 -2.43 -8.69
N LEU A 86 8.76 -3.50 -9.43
CA LEU A 86 8.66 -4.87 -8.92
C LEU A 86 9.98 -5.37 -8.30
N ASP A 87 11.12 -5.02 -8.89
CA ASP A 87 12.45 -5.37 -8.39
C ASP A 87 12.74 -4.74 -7.02
N LYS A 88 12.17 -3.56 -6.74
CA LYS A 88 12.22 -2.94 -5.39
C LYS A 88 11.35 -3.68 -4.39
N LEU A 89 10.21 -4.22 -4.83
CA LEU A 89 9.24 -4.92 -3.99
C LEU A 89 9.69 -6.35 -3.65
N LEU A 90 10.39 -7.01 -4.58
CA LEU A 90 10.88 -8.38 -4.46
C LEU A 90 11.65 -8.68 -3.15
N PRO A 91 12.70 -7.93 -2.76
CA PRO A 91 13.45 -8.23 -1.53
C PRO A 91 12.61 -8.06 -0.27
N ILE A 92 11.67 -7.11 -0.27
CA ILE A 92 10.76 -6.86 0.86
C ILE A 92 9.84 -8.05 1.03
N GLN A 93 9.13 -8.43 -0.03
CA GLN A 93 8.18 -9.54 0.01
C GLN A 93 8.87 -10.89 0.30
N ARG A 94 10.09 -11.09 -0.23
CA ARG A 94 10.89 -12.29 0.08
C ARG A 94 11.23 -12.39 1.56
N ASN A 95 11.56 -11.27 2.20
CA ASN A 95 11.86 -11.27 3.64
C ASN A 95 10.63 -11.62 4.47
N ASP A 96 9.45 -11.16 4.09
CA ASP A 96 8.21 -11.53 4.77
C ASP A 96 7.90 -13.02 4.63
N PHE A 97 8.03 -13.59 3.42
CA PHE A 97 7.85 -15.02 3.21
C PHE A 97 8.86 -15.83 4.01
N LYS A 98 10.13 -15.40 4.03
CA LYS A 98 11.16 -16.03 4.85
C LYS A 98 10.81 -16.01 6.34
N ALA A 99 10.31 -14.88 6.85
CA ALA A 99 9.86 -14.77 8.24
C ALA A 99 8.66 -15.69 8.51
N LEU A 100 7.66 -15.66 7.64
CA LEU A 100 6.45 -16.48 7.73
C LEU A 100 6.76 -17.98 7.73
N PHE A 101 7.59 -18.45 6.78
CA PHE A 101 7.97 -19.85 6.69
C PHE A 101 8.85 -20.31 7.85
N LYS A 102 9.71 -19.42 8.38
CA LYS A 102 10.51 -19.74 9.58
C LYS A 102 9.62 -19.94 10.80
N THR A 103 8.59 -19.10 10.98
CA THR A 103 7.62 -19.22 12.08
C THR A 103 6.78 -20.48 11.95
N LEU A 104 6.40 -20.86 10.73
CA LEU A 104 5.46 -21.95 10.50
C LEU A 104 6.09 -23.33 10.34
N SER A 105 7.40 -23.42 10.05
CA SER A 105 8.08 -24.69 9.85
C SER A 105 7.82 -25.68 10.99
N PRO A 106 7.42 -26.94 10.71
CA PRO A 106 7.34 -27.61 9.40
C PRO A 106 5.93 -27.58 8.75
N ARG A 107 5.01 -26.74 9.21
CA ARG A 107 3.61 -26.71 8.75
C ARG A 107 3.48 -26.13 7.32
N PRO A 108 2.50 -26.62 6.53
CA PRO A 108 2.26 -26.11 5.17
C PRO A 108 1.66 -24.70 5.18
N VAL A 109 1.98 -23.94 4.12
CA VAL A 109 1.50 -22.58 3.89
C VAL A 109 1.01 -22.45 2.46
N THR A 110 -0.27 -22.16 2.29
CA THR A 110 -0.88 -21.89 0.99
C THR A 110 -0.88 -20.39 0.74
N VAL A 111 -0.05 -19.94 -0.20
CA VAL A 111 0.07 -18.53 -0.59
C VAL A 111 -0.85 -18.24 -1.79
N ARG A 112 -1.71 -17.24 -1.66
CA ARG A 112 -2.51 -16.70 -2.76
C ARG A 112 -1.83 -15.47 -3.34
N LEU A 113 -1.59 -15.51 -4.65
CA LEU A 113 -1.06 -14.39 -5.42
C LEU A 113 -2.04 -13.20 -5.43
N LEU A 114 -1.61 -12.07 -5.99
CA LEU A 114 -2.36 -10.82 -5.96
C LEU A 114 -3.77 -11.01 -6.54
N ASP A 115 -4.79 -10.74 -5.71
CA ASP A 115 -6.20 -10.91 -6.05
C ASP A 115 -6.99 -9.61 -6.31
N PRO A 116 -6.78 -8.48 -5.61
CA PRO A 116 -7.61 -7.30 -5.82
C PRO A 116 -7.29 -6.59 -7.16
N PRO A 117 -8.26 -5.88 -7.75
CA PRO A 117 -8.02 -5.00 -8.88
C PRO A 117 -7.09 -3.84 -8.49
N LEU A 118 -6.30 -3.35 -9.45
CA LEU A 118 -5.24 -2.38 -9.17
C LEU A 118 -5.75 -1.03 -8.64
N HIS A 119 -6.98 -0.65 -8.96
CA HIS A 119 -7.56 0.60 -8.47
C HIS A 119 -7.77 0.61 -6.94
N GLU A 120 -7.78 -0.55 -6.26
CA GLU A 120 -7.87 -0.61 -4.78
C GLU A 120 -6.62 -0.09 -4.07
N PHE A 121 -5.47 0.00 -4.77
CA PHE A 121 -4.22 0.55 -4.23
C PHE A 121 -4.05 2.04 -4.54
N LEU A 122 -4.98 2.66 -5.26
CA LEU A 122 -4.94 4.07 -5.61
C LEU A 122 -5.96 4.85 -4.76
N PRO A 123 -5.72 6.15 -4.50
CA PRO A 123 -6.73 7.02 -3.93
C PRO A 123 -7.97 7.10 -4.83
N THR A 124 -9.11 7.43 -4.23
CA THR A 124 -10.37 7.55 -4.97
C THR A 124 -10.32 8.75 -5.94
N GLU A 125 -11.18 8.71 -6.98
CA GLU A 125 -11.29 9.82 -7.92
C GLU A 125 -11.62 11.15 -7.21
N MET A 126 -12.55 11.12 -6.25
CA MET A 126 -12.98 12.30 -5.51
C MET A 126 -11.84 12.90 -4.68
N GLU A 127 -11.09 12.06 -3.95
CA GLU A 127 -9.92 12.53 -3.19
C GLU A 127 -8.89 13.19 -4.11
N LEU A 128 -8.60 12.58 -5.27
CA LEU A 128 -7.65 13.14 -6.22
C LEU A 128 -8.13 14.44 -6.86
N THR A 129 -9.43 14.56 -7.17
CA THR A 129 -9.98 15.81 -7.71
C THR A 129 -9.90 16.95 -6.70
N ASP A 130 -10.25 16.67 -5.44
CA ASP A 130 -10.24 17.66 -4.36
C ASP A 130 -8.80 18.10 -4.05
N GLU A 131 -7.87 17.14 -3.95
CA GLU A 131 -6.45 17.45 -3.78
C GLU A 131 -5.89 18.27 -4.95
N LEU A 132 -6.26 17.94 -6.19
CA LEU A 132 -5.81 18.69 -7.37
C LEU A 132 -6.36 20.11 -7.41
N GLU A 133 -7.61 20.32 -7.00
CA GLU A 133 -8.20 21.66 -6.88
C GLU A 133 -7.43 22.49 -5.85
N ASN A 134 -7.20 21.94 -4.66
CA ASN A 134 -6.41 22.57 -3.60
C ASN A 134 -4.99 22.91 -4.06
N LEU A 135 -4.31 21.98 -4.75
CA LEU A 135 -2.96 22.21 -5.28
C LEU A 135 -2.92 23.30 -6.37
N ARG A 136 -3.94 23.34 -7.24
CA ARG A 136 -4.05 24.39 -8.27
C ARG A 136 -4.31 25.76 -7.65
N GLN A 137 -5.11 25.82 -6.59
CA GLN A 137 -5.32 27.05 -5.82
C GLN A 137 -4.02 27.50 -5.15
N LEU A 138 -3.31 26.59 -4.48
CA LEU A 138 -2.02 26.86 -3.86
C LEU A 138 -1.01 27.41 -4.88
N ARG A 139 -0.91 26.80 -6.07
CA ARG A 139 -0.07 27.31 -7.16
C ARG A 139 -0.43 28.75 -7.54
N GLY A 140 -1.72 29.06 -7.63
CA GLY A 140 -2.20 30.41 -7.91
C GLY A 140 -1.78 31.42 -6.83
N THR A 141 -1.88 31.02 -5.56
CA THR A 141 -1.44 31.83 -4.41
C THR A 141 0.07 32.06 -4.43
N VAL A 142 0.88 31.01 -4.66
CA VAL A 142 2.35 31.11 -4.74
C VAL A 142 2.76 32.09 -5.84
N LYS A 143 2.18 31.96 -7.03
CA LYS A 143 2.43 32.87 -8.16
C LYS A 143 1.99 34.31 -7.87
N GLY A 144 0.84 34.49 -7.21
CA GLY A 144 0.34 35.80 -6.81
C GLY A 144 1.26 36.51 -5.81
N VAL A 145 1.76 35.78 -4.81
CA VAL A 145 2.71 36.30 -3.81
C VAL A 145 4.04 36.67 -4.46
N ALA A 146 4.58 35.83 -5.35
CA ALA A 146 5.79 36.12 -6.10
C ALA A 146 5.67 37.40 -6.96
N ASN A 147 4.54 37.57 -7.66
CA ASN A 147 4.25 38.79 -8.44
C ASN A 147 4.12 40.04 -7.56
N LEU A 148 3.47 39.94 -6.40
CA LEU A 148 3.36 41.05 -5.46
C LEU A 148 4.74 41.46 -4.93
N LEU A 149 5.57 40.51 -4.54
CA LEU A 149 6.90 40.81 -3.99
C LEU A 149 7.86 41.36 -5.06
N SER A 150 7.77 40.90 -6.30
CA SER A 150 8.53 41.49 -7.42
C SER A 150 8.11 42.93 -7.74
N SER A 151 6.81 43.24 -7.68
CA SER A 151 6.33 44.62 -7.87
C SER A 151 6.73 45.56 -6.73
N ILE A 152 6.72 45.08 -5.48
CA ILE A 152 7.25 45.84 -4.33
C ILE A 152 8.75 46.14 -4.52
N ARG A 153 9.54 45.17 -4.97
CA ARG A 153 10.97 45.37 -5.28
C ARG A 153 11.20 46.45 -6.33
N LEU A 154 10.37 46.50 -7.38
CA LEU A 154 10.45 47.52 -8.43
C LEU A 154 10.05 48.93 -7.94
N SER A 155 9.24 49.00 -6.88
CA SER A 155 8.74 50.26 -6.30
C SER A 155 9.64 50.83 -5.20
N GLN A 156 10.50 50.01 -4.59
CA GLN A 156 11.41 50.44 -3.52
C GLN A 156 12.75 50.95 -4.04
N THR A 157 13.23 52.05 -3.45
CA THR A 157 14.39 52.84 -3.90
C THR A 157 15.74 52.40 -3.31
N ASN A 158 15.77 51.51 -2.31
CA ASN A 158 16.99 51.10 -1.60
C ASN A 158 17.32 49.60 -1.81
N PRO A 159 18.39 49.27 -2.56
CA PRO A 159 18.74 47.88 -2.91
C PRO A 159 19.24 46.99 -1.75
N ASN A 160 19.59 47.54 -0.59
CA ASN A 160 20.40 46.87 0.44
C ASN A 160 19.64 46.36 1.68
N GLU A 161 18.31 46.49 1.78
CA GLU A 161 17.53 46.07 2.97
C GLU A 161 16.75 44.75 2.80
N LEU A 162 16.94 44.02 1.70
CA LEU A 162 16.15 42.81 1.43
C LEU A 162 16.53 41.63 2.36
N PRO A 163 15.56 40.95 2.99
CA PRO A 163 15.75 39.60 3.47
C PRO A 163 15.99 38.67 2.26
N THR A 164 17.17 38.07 2.20
CA THR A 164 17.46 36.86 1.43
C THR A 164 16.48 35.72 1.77
N PRO A 165 16.37 34.71 0.89
CA PRO A 165 15.40 34.55 -0.20
C PRO A 165 13.94 34.44 0.29
N LEU A 166 12.97 34.30 -0.63
CA LEU A 166 11.58 33.99 -0.29
C LEU A 166 11.52 32.70 0.56
N PRO A 167 10.73 32.66 1.65
CA PRO A 167 10.58 31.42 2.41
C PRO A 167 9.83 30.39 1.56
N ALA A 168 10.33 29.16 1.50
CA ALA A 168 9.62 28.05 0.87
C ALA A 168 8.20 27.91 1.50
N PRO A 169 7.14 27.66 0.72
CA PRO A 169 7.11 27.33 -0.72
C PRO A 169 6.89 28.55 -1.65
N PHE A 170 7.17 29.78 -1.21
CA PHE A 170 6.92 31.00 -1.98
C PHE A 170 8.09 31.45 -2.85
N ASP A 171 9.12 30.61 -3.00
CA ASP A 171 10.25 30.79 -3.90
C ASP A 171 10.02 30.10 -5.26
N GLU A 172 10.92 30.33 -6.24
CA GLU A 172 10.84 29.71 -7.57
C GLU A 172 10.86 28.17 -7.49
N MET A 173 11.61 27.62 -6.53
CA MET A 173 11.67 26.17 -6.26
C MET A 173 10.33 25.61 -5.74
N GLY A 174 9.59 26.39 -4.94
CA GLY A 174 8.28 26.01 -4.44
C GLY A 174 7.22 25.93 -5.54
N GLU A 175 7.25 26.82 -6.54
CA GLU A 175 6.34 26.75 -7.69
C GLU A 175 6.61 25.50 -8.55
N GLU A 176 7.89 25.19 -8.83
CA GLU A 176 8.27 23.98 -9.56
C GLU A 176 7.83 22.70 -8.82
N MET A 177 8.06 22.64 -7.50
CA MET A 177 7.64 21.51 -6.67
C MET A 177 6.12 21.31 -6.71
N VAL A 178 5.34 22.39 -6.61
CA VAL A 178 3.87 22.31 -6.70
C VAL A 178 3.43 21.82 -8.09
N ASN A 179 4.07 22.28 -9.16
CA ASN A 179 3.77 21.81 -10.52
C ASN A 179 4.10 20.33 -10.73
N GLU A 180 5.22 19.84 -10.17
CA GLU A 180 5.59 18.44 -10.23
C GLU A 180 4.56 17.55 -9.51
N VAL A 181 4.13 17.95 -8.31
CA VAL A 181 3.11 17.23 -7.54
C VAL A 181 1.77 17.20 -8.27
N ILE A 182 1.34 18.33 -8.85
CA ILE A 182 0.13 18.41 -9.69
C ILE A 182 0.24 17.42 -10.86
N THR A 183 1.37 17.43 -11.57
CA THR A 183 1.59 16.53 -12.73
C THR A 183 1.49 15.06 -12.32
N LYS A 184 2.08 14.70 -11.18
CA LYS A 184 2.00 13.33 -10.63
C LYS A 184 0.57 12.95 -10.26
N LYS A 185 -0.18 13.83 -9.59
CA LYS A 185 -1.59 13.61 -9.20
C LYS A 185 -2.52 13.54 -10.41
N GLU A 186 -2.28 14.34 -11.45
CA GLU A 186 -3.05 14.27 -12.71
C GLU A 186 -2.82 12.95 -13.45
N ARG A 187 -1.58 12.45 -13.48
CA ARG A 187 -1.28 11.12 -14.02
C ARG A 187 -1.98 10.02 -13.23
N MET A 188 -1.99 10.14 -11.90
CA MET A 188 -2.69 9.20 -11.02
C MET A 188 -4.20 9.22 -11.28
N LEU A 189 -4.82 10.40 -11.33
CA LEU A 189 -6.25 10.56 -11.63
C LEU A 189 -6.62 9.94 -12.97
N ARG A 190 -5.80 10.17 -14.01
CA ARG A 190 -5.99 9.54 -15.32
C ARG A 190 -5.97 8.02 -15.22
N LYS A 191 -5.05 7.45 -14.43
CA LYS A 191 -4.95 6.01 -14.25
C LYS A 191 -6.11 5.44 -13.44
N VAL A 192 -6.57 6.14 -12.40
CA VAL A 192 -7.77 5.76 -11.63
C VAL A 192 -8.99 5.67 -12.55
N ARG A 193 -9.19 6.66 -13.42
CA ARG A 193 -10.29 6.65 -14.41
C ARG A 193 -10.15 5.53 -15.44
N GLU A 194 -8.94 5.23 -15.88
CA GLU A 194 -8.66 4.12 -16.82
C GLU A 194 -8.95 2.75 -16.18
N LEU A 195 -8.61 2.60 -14.89
CA LEU A 195 -8.82 1.37 -14.13
C LEU A 195 -10.20 1.30 -13.49
N TYR A 196 -11.08 2.28 -13.70
CA TYR A 196 -12.42 2.29 -13.11
C TYR A 196 -13.26 1.14 -13.66
N GLU A 197 -13.91 0.41 -12.75
CA GLU A 197 -14.79 -0.69 -13.10
C GLU A 197 -16.14 -0.50 -12.41
N VAL A 198 -17.23 -0.77 -13.13
CA VAL A 198 -18.59 -0.70 -12.57
C VAL A 198 -18.79 -1.74 -11.46
N ASN A 199 -18.24 -2.94 -11.65
CA ASN A 199 -18.33 -4.06 -10.71
C ASN A 199 -16.95 -4.67 -10.43
N PRO A 200 -16.16 -4.10 -9.50
CA PRO A 200 -14.80 -4.58 -9.18
C PRO A 200 -14.71 -6.06 -8.79
N MET A 201 -15.77 -6.62 -8.20
CA MET A 201 -15.84 -8.04 -7.84
C MET A 201 -15.78 -8.97 -9.05
N LEU A 202 -16.20 -8.50 -10.23
CA LEU A 202 -16.23 -9.28 -11.47
C LEU A 202 -15.28 -8.73 -12.54
N GLY A 203 -14.38 -7.82 -12.17
CA GLY A 203 -13.52 -7.07 -13.09
C GLY A 203 -12.13 -7.69 -13.31
N HIS A 204 -11.16 -6.82 -13.56
CA HIS A 204 -9.78 -7.14 -13.94
C HIS A 204 -8.91 -7.37 -12.71
N ARG A 205 -9.05 -8.58 -12.15
CA ARG A 205 -8.45 -8.96 -10.88
C ARG A 205 -7.95 -10.41 -10.90
N GLY A 206 -7.24 -10.82 -9.85
CA GLY A 206 -6.72 -12.19 -9.71
C GLY A 206 -6.01 -12.71 -10.95
N VAL A 207 -6.36 -13.92 -11.39
CA VAL A 207 -5.72 -14.58 -12.54
C VAL A 207 -5.77 -13.74 -13.83
N ARG A 208 -6.81 -12.92 -14.03
CA ARG A 208 -6.94 -12.07 -15.22
C ARG A 208 -5.83 -11.01 -15.24
N LEU A 209 -5.56 -10.43 -14.08
CA LEU A 209 -4.47 -9.48 -13.87
C LEU A 209 -3.10 -10.16 -14.07
N GLY A 210 -2.94 -11.37 -13.56
CA GLY A 210 -1.71 -12.15 -13.75
C GLY A 210 -1.45 -12.56 -15.21
N ILE A 211 -2.48 -12.61 -16.06
CA ILE A 211 -2.33 -12.89 -17.50
C ILE A 211 -1.92 -11.62 -18.26
N THR A 212 -2.50 -10.47 -17.93
CA THR A 212 -2.19 -9.19 -18.60
C THR A 212 -0.87 -8.58 -18.13
N TYR A 213 -0.49 -8.81 -16.88
CA TYR A 213 0.75 -8.36 -16.26
C TYR A 213 1.50 -9.54 -15.60
N PRO A 214 2.04 -10.47 -16.42
CA PRO A 214 2.68 -11.70 -15.92
C PRO A 214 3.89 -11.44 -15.01
N GLU A 215 4.57 -10.31 -15.17
CA GLU A 215 5.69 -9.90 -14.33
C GLU A 215 5.32 -9.76 -12.85
N ILE A 216 4.07 -9.41 -12.53
CA ILE A 216 3.59 -9.30 -11.14
C ILE A 216 3.64 -10.69 -10.50
N TYR A 217 3.05 -11.69 -11.16
CA TYR A 217 3.04 -13.06 -10.66
C TYR A 217 4.44 -13.67 -10.65
N ALA A 218 5.26 -13.39 -11.68
CA ALA A 218 6.65 -13.84 -11.72
C ALA A 218 7.46 -13.31 -10.52
N MET A 219 7.28 -12.04 -10.16
CA MET A 219 7.90 -11.44 -8.98
C MET A 219 7.43 -12.13 -7.70
N GLN A 220 6.12 -12.32 -7.51
CA GLN A 220 5.58 -12.97 -6.31
C GLN A 220 6.03 -14.43 -6.16
N ILE A 221 6.05 -15.18 -7.25
CA ILE A 221 6.54 -16.56 -7.27
C ILE A 221 8.04 -16.59 -6.92
N ARG A 222 8.83 -15.67 -7.48
CA ARG A 222 10.25 -15.52 -7.15
C ARG A 222 10.47 -15.07 -5.70
N ALA A 223 9.56 -14.30 -5.12
CA ALA A 223 9.64 -13.91 -3.71
C ALA A 223 9.39 -15.11 -2.78
N CYS A 224 8.51 -16.02 -3.19
CA CYS A 224 8.14 -17.23 -2.45
C CYS A 224 9.22 -18.33 -2.49
N LEU A 225 9.89 -18.50 -3.65
CA LEU A 225 10.97 -19.48 -3.89
C LEU A 225 12.36 -18.95 -3.48
#